data_AF-A0A1H1NU77-F1
#
_entry.id   AF-A0A1H1NU77-F1
#
_cell.length_a   1.000
_cell.length_b   1.000
_cell.length_c   1.000
_cell.angle_alpha   90.00
_cell.angle_beta   90.00
_cell.angle_gamma   90.00
#
_symmetry.space_group_name_H-M   'P 1'
#
loop_
_entity.id
_entity.type
_entity.pdbx_description
1 polymer ?
#
loop_
_entity_poly.entity_id
_entity_poly.type
_entity_poly.pdbx_seq_one_letter_code
_entity_poly.pdbx_strand_id
1 'polypeptide(L)'
;MNPLYLSEHGTKLLPSQLALNGTFNHRVLRRGHATQIEDIVPLSLLIEQGQYTIHLILHIHGSRHSWSVAKADARKMSVSVQSWIEDCANGRLEGAA
;
A
#
# COMPACT_ATOMS: atom_id res chain seq x y z
N MET A 1 3.38 -18.20 8.12
CA MET A 1 4.01 -17.56 6.95
C MET A 1 4.53 -16.20 7.39
N ASN A 2 5.73 -15.79 6.95
CA ASN A 2 6.25 -14.46 7.22
C ASN A 2 5.41 -13.40 6.47
N PRO A 3 5.01 -12.31 7.13
CA PRO A 3 4.20 -11.27 6.50
C PRO A 3 4.98 -10.49 5.45
N LEU A 4 4.24 -10.00 4.46
CA LEU A 4 4.70 -9.07 3.42
C LEU A 4 4.65 -7.63 3.95
N TYR A 5 5.72 -6.87 3.71
CA TYR A 5 5.82 -5.47 4.10
C TYR A 5 6.13 -4.59 2.91
N LEU A 6 5.64 -3.35 2.89
CA LEU A 6 6.03 -2.40 1.84
C LEU A 6 7.55 -2.21 1.85
N SER A 7 8.17 -2.21 0.67
CA SER A 7 9.61 -1.94 0.56
C SER A 7 9.96 -0.60 1.19
N GLU A 8 11.17 -0.48 1.75
CA GLU A 8 11.62 0.75 2.41
C GLU A 8 11.54 1.97 1.48
N HIS A 9 11.90 1.78 0.20
CA HIS A 9 11.76 2.81 -0.82
C HIS A 9 10.29 3.21 -1.03
N GLY A 10 9.38 2.23 -1.08
CA GLY A 10 7.94 2.48 -1.16
C GLY A 10 7.42 3.27 0.04
N THR A 11 7.82 2.90 1.26
CA THR A 11 7.45 3.62 2.48
C THR A 11 7.92 5.08 2.47
N LYS A 12 9.13 5.34 1.97
CA LYS A 12 9.69 6.70 1.89
C LYS A 12 9.00 7.58 0.85
N LEU A 13 8.57 7.02 -0.28
CA LEU A 13 7.93 7.77 -1.36
C LEU A 13 6.43 7.98 -1.17
N LEU A 14 5.77 7.11 -0.39
CA LEU A 14 4.32 7.11 -0.21
C LEU A 14 3.74 8.48 0.20
N PRO A 15 4.33 9.26 1.14
CA PRO A 15 3.80 10.57 1.51
C PRO A 15 3.76 11.55 0.33
N SER A 16 4.81 11.56 -0.50
CA SER A 16 4.88 12.44 -1.67
C SER A 16 3.92 12.00 -2.78
N GLN A 17 3.76 10.69 -2.97
CA GLN A 17 2.86 10.14 -3.99
C GLN A 17 1.38 10.38 -3.63
N LEU A 18 1.03 10.31 -2.34
CA LEU A 18 -0.31 10.63 -1.85
C LEU A 18 -0.70 12.11 -2.06
N ALA A 19 0.24 13.00 -2.37
CA ALA A 19 -0.06 14.38 -2.75
C ALA A 19 -0.32 14.54 -4.28
N LEU A 20 -0.18 13.46 -5.05
CA LEU A 20 -0.26 13.48 -6.52
C LEU A 20 -1.46 12.66 -7.01
N ASN A 21 -1.77 12.86 -8.29
CA ASN A 21 -2.62 11.96 -9.07
C ASN A 21 -1.74 11.02 -9.88
N GLY A 22 -2.17 9.77 -10.02
CA GLY A 22 -1.55 8.82 -10.94
C GLY A 22 -1.36 7.43 -10.36
N THR A 23 -0.74 6.58 -11.17
CA THR A 23 -0.45 5.19 -10.82
C THR A 23 1.01 5.03 -10.44
N PHE A 24 1.26 4.51 -9.24
CA PHE A 24 2.58 4.28 -8.69
C PHE A 24 2.81 2.79 -8.47
N ASN A 25 3.94 2.27 -8.96
CA ASN A 25 4.30 0.87 -8.79
C ASN A 25 5.13 0.72 -7.52
N HIS A 26 4.74 -0.24 -6.67
CA HIS A 26 5.50 -0.60 -5.48
C HIS A 26 5.82 -2.08 -5.45
N ARG A 27 6.60 -2.46 -4.44
CA ARG A 27 6.93 -3.83 -4.10
C ARG A 27 6.66 -4.03 -2.62
N VAL A 28 6.00 -5.13 -2.28
CA VAL A 28 6.00 -5.67 -0.92
C VAL A 28 6.96 -6.85 -0.86
N LEU A 29 7.65 -6.99 0.27
CA LEU A 29 8.77 -7.89 0.46
C LEU A 29 8.47 -8.83 1.62
N ARG A 30 8.73 -10.13 1.43
CA ARG A 30 8.77 -11.09 2.53
C ARG A 30 10.17 -11.10 3.09
N ARG A 31 10.32 -10.76 4.38
CA ARG A 31 11.63 -10.81 5.07
C ARG A 31 11.82 -12.19 5.68
N GLY A 32 12.94 -12.84 5.37
CA GLY A 32 13.38 -14.07 6.02
C GLY A 32 14.12 -13.82 7.34
N HIS A 33 14.50 -14.91 8.01
CA HIS A 33 15.10 -14.90 9.36
C HIS A 33 16.42 -14.13 9.50
N ALA A 34 17.11 -13.81 8.40
CA ALA A 34 18.46 -13.24 8.43
C ALA A 34 18.73 -12.20 7.33
N THR A 35 17.76 -11.30 7.06
CA THR A 35 17.84 -10.20 6.06
C THR A 35 17.75 -10.58 4.58
N GLN A 36 17.60 -11.86 4.25
CA GLN A 36 17.30 -12.27 2.88
C GLN A 36 15.84 -11.94 2.53
N ILE A 37 15.65 -11.34 1.36
CA ILE A 37 14.33 -11.14 0.76
C ILE A 37 13.92 -12.51 0.19
N GLU A 38 12.89 -13.11 0.78
CA GLU A 38 12.39 -14.43 0.38
C GLU A 38 11.41 -14.33 -0.79
N ASP A 39 10.71 -13.19 -0.91
CA ASP A 39 9.67 -12.99 -1.91
C ASP A 39 9.50 -11.50 -2.22
N ILE A 40 9.20 -11.19 -3.48
CA ILE A 40 8.93 -9.83 -3.97
C ILE A 40 7.63 -9.88 -4.75
N VAL A 41 6.62 -9.21 -4.20
CA VAL A 41 5.32 -9.09 -4.85
C VAL A 41 5.18 -7.68 -5.43
N PRO A 42 5.08 -7.52 -6.76
CA PRO A 42 4.78 -6.23 -7.36
C PRO A 42 3.32 -5.86 -7.13
N LEU A 43 3.06 -4.57 -6.98
CA LEU A 43 1.72 -4.00 -6.88
C LEU A 43 1.66 -2.64 -7.59
N SER A 44 0.46 -2.23 -7.98
CA SER A 44 0.20 -0.88 -8.47
C SER A 44 -0.85 -0.19 -7.61
N LEU A 45 -0.57 1.05 -7.26
CA LEU A 45 -1.44 1.93 -6.48
C LEU A 45 -1.84 3.12 -7.36
N LEU A 46 -3.09 3.16 -7.77
CA LEU A 46 -3.71 4.33 -8.37
C LEU A 46 -4.21 5.26 -7.26
N ILE A 47 -3.87 6.54 -7.40
CA ILE A 47 -4.23 7.62 -6.48
C ILE A 47 -5.02 8.66 -7.25
N GLU A 48 -6.24 8.93 -6.80
CA GLU A 48 -7.13 9.95 -7.35
C GLU A 48 -7.53 10.96 -6.26
N GLN A 49 -7.12 12.21 -6.45
CA GLN A 49 -7.38 13.31 -5.54
C GLN A 49 -8.83 13.78 -5.68
N GLY A 50 -9.64 13.53 -4.67
CA GLY A 50 -10.95 14.16 -4.49
C GLY A 50 -10.85 15.52 -3.79
N GLN A 51 -11.98 16.21 -3.63
CA GLN A 51 -12.04 17.50 -2.94
C GLN A 51 -11.70 17.37 -1.44
N TYR A 52 -12.23 16.34 -0.78
CA TYR A 52 -12.07 16.09 0.66
C TYR A 52 -11.45 14.74 0.98
N THR A 53 -11.36 13.86 0.00
CA THR A 53 -10.87 12.49 0.11
C THR A 53 -9.82 12.20 -0.95
N ILE A 54 -9.04 11.15 -0.72
CA ILE A 54 -8.16 10.54 -1.71
C ILE A 54 -8.71 9.14 -1.96
N HIS A 55 -8.98 8.81 -3.21
CA HIS A 55 -9.39 7.49 -3.62
C HIS A 55 -8.16 6.69 -4.02
N LEU A 56 -8.01 5.52 -3.41
CA LEU A 56 -6.88 4.63 -3.57
C LEU A 56 -7.39 3.32 -4.18
N ILE A 57 -6.76 2.89 -5.26
CA ILE A 57 -7.07 1.61 -5.90
C ILE A 57 -5.77 0.83 -6.00
N LEU A 58 -5.71 -0.28 -5.27
CA LEU A 58 -4.57 -1.18 -5.21
C LEU A 58 -4.84 -2.42 -6.06
N HIS A 59 -3.90 -2.76 -6.93
CA HIS A 59 -3.88 -4.02 -7.65
C HIS A 59 -2.71 -4.87 -7.16
N ILE A 60 -3.01 -6.07 -6.68
CA ILE A 60 -2.03 -7.03 -6.17
C ILE A 60 -2.55 -8.44 -6.38
N HIS A 61 -1.70 -9.35 -6.89
CA HIS A 61 -2.07 -10.75 -7.18
C HIS A 61 -3.34 -10.94 -8.05
N GLY A 62 -3.66 -9.99 -8.93
CA GLY A 62 -4.88 -10.02 -9.73
C GLY A 62 -6.15 -9.57 -8.98
N SER A 63 -6.06 -9.36 -7.67
CA SER A 63 -7.11 -8.73 -6.86
C SER A 63 -7.05 -7.21 -6.96
N ARG A 64 -8.22 -6.58 -6.87
CA ARG A 64 -8.39 -5.13 -6.85
C ARG A 64 -9.03 -4.73 -5.51
N HIS A 65 -8.36 -3.88 -4.75
CA HIS A 65 -8.86 -3.33 -3.50
C HIS A 65 -9.01 -1.82 -3.64
N SER A 66 -10.09 -1.27 -3.11
CA SER A 66 -10.34 0.18 -3.12
C SER A 66 -10.53 0.70 -1.72
N TRP A 67 -9.96 1.86 -1.43
CA TRP A 67 -10.14 2.55 -0.17
C TRP A 67 -10.20 4.06 -0.38
N SER A 68 -11.07 4.74 0.36
CA SER A 68 -11.15 6.20 0.35
C SER A 68 -10.70 6.71 1.72
N VAL A 69 -9.67 7.54 1.72
CA VAL A 69 -9.13 8.15 2.94
C VAL A 69 -9.41 9.64 2.95
N ALA A 70 -9.81 10.20 4.09
CA ALA A 70 -10.00 11.64 4.22
C ALA A 70 -8.65 12.36 4.10
N LYS A 71 -8.65 13.52 3.43
CA LYS A 71 -7.47 14.39 3.40
C LYS A 71 -7.18 14.90 4.82
N ALA A 72 -6.09 14.43 5.39
CA ALA A 72 -5.66 14.75 6.75
C ALA A 72 -4.14 14.98 6.78
N ASP A 73 -3.55 14.98 7.98
CA ASP A 73 -2.10 15.01 8.16
C ASP A 73 -1.41 13.93 7.30
N ALA A 74 -0.48 14.36 6.45
CA ALA A 74 0.15 13.50 5.44
C ALA A 74 0.91 12.32 6.06
N ARG A 75 1.51 12.51 7.24
CA ARG A 75 2.26 11.46 7.93
C ARG A 75 1.30 10.40 8.47
N LYS A 76 0.23 10.79 9.16
CA LYS A 76 -0.80 9.85 9.62
C LYS A 76 -1.42 9.08 8.46
N MET A 77 -1.75 9.79 7.37
CA MET A 77 -2.31 9.17 6.18
C MET A 77 -1.35 8.16 5.56
N SER A 78 -0.07 8.49 5.40
CA SER A 78 0.92 7.55 4.85
C SER A 78 1.06 6.27 5.68
N VAL A 79 0.98 6.37 7.01
CA VAL A 79 1.03 5.20 7.90
C VAL A 79 -0.22 4.33 7.72
N SER A 80 -1.41 4.93 7.66
CA SER A 80 -2.65 4.19 7.44
C SER A 80 -2.71 3.54 6.05
N VAL A 81 -2.25 4.23 5.00
CA VAL A 81 -2.16 3.69 3.64
C VAL A 81 -1.14 2.57 3.56
N GLN A 82 0.02 2.70 4.20
CA GLN A 82 0.99 1.63 4.29
C GLN A 82 0.38 0.38 4.95
N SER A 83 -0.26 0.54 6.12
CA SER A 83 -0.91 -0.57 6.82
C SER A 83 -1.95 -1.25 5.94
N TRP A 84 -2.80 -0.46 5.27
CA TRP A 84 -3.82 -0.98 4.36
C TRP A 84 -3.23 -1.77 3.19
N ILE A 85 -2.15 -1.29 2.56
CA ILE A 85 -1.44 -2.01 1.49
C ILE A 85 -0.91 -3.35 1.99
N GLU A 86 -0.29 -3.35 3.18
CA GLU A 86 0.24 -4.56 3.81
C GLU A 86 -0.89 -5.53 4.19
N ASP A 87 -2.03 -5.03 4.69
CA ASP A 87 -3.19 -5.85 5.00
C ASP A 87 -3.80 -6.51 3.75
N CYS A 88 -3.92 -5.78 2.63
CA CYS A 88 -4.29 -6.32 1.33
C CYS A 88 -3.31 -7.40 0.88
N ALA A 89 -2.00 -7.11 0.92
CA ALA A 89 -0.97 -8.04 0.47
C ALA A 89 -0.93 -9.35 1.28
N ASN A 90 -1.26 -9.28 2.56
CA ASN A 90 -1.30 -10.43 3.45
C ASN A 90 -2.68 -11.13 3.51
N GLY A 91 -3.65 -10.71 2.68
CA GLY A 91 -5.00 -11.29 2.65
C GLY A 91 -5.82 -11.04 3.92
N ARG A 92 -5.45 -10.05 4.75
CA ARG A 92 -6.12 -9.79 6.05
C ARG A 92 -7.46 -9.08 5.90
N LEU A 93 -7.72 -8.42 4.77
CA LEU A 93 -8.97 -7.70 4.51
C LEU A 93 -10.07 -8.57 3.90
N GLU A 94 -9.74 -9.76 3.38
CA GLU A 94 -10.73 -10.66 2.76
C GLU A 94 -11.54 -11.46 3.81
N GLY A 95 -11.19 -11.37 5.11
CA GLY A 95 -11.89 -12.03 6.20
C GLY A 95 -12.95 -11.19 6.92
N ALA A 96 -13.29 -10.00 6.41
CA ALA A 96 -14.22 -9.05 7.05
C ALA A 96 -15.55 -8.86 6.28
N ALA A 97 -15.98 -9.89 5.53
CA ALA A 97 -17.24 -9.91 4.78
C ALA A 97 -18.21 -10.94 5.37
#